data_AF-A0A4S9C4N4-F1
#
_entry.id   AF-A0A4S9C4N4-F1
#
_cell.length_a   1.000
_cell.length_b   1.000
_cell.length_c   1.000
_cell.angle_alpha   90.00
_cell.angle_beta   90.00
_cell.angle_gamma   90.00
#
_symmetry.space_group_name_H-M   'P 1'
#
loop_
_entity.id
_entity.type
_entity.pdbx_description
1 polymer ?
#
loop_
_entity_poly.entity_id
_entity_poly.type
_entity_poly.pdbx_seq_one_letter_code
_entity_poly.pdbx_strand_id
1 'polypeptide(L)'
;MSSWVDQVRSSHNLQLAATAVASGLLVGSAILGLQKAKQQYRVSDLKSSIPDLDKDENVVRINDFGGAVQDASKSTKEDERSAALATRARLGDYDEDLILEQLARNRVFLTDDGLKKLRNAFIIIVGVGGVGSHAAAALARSGTGRLRIIDFDQVTLSSLNRHAVATLADVGTPKVHCLRKRLEQITPWTHFDCRNELFVGSTAEAQLAPWADGHKPDFVIDAIDNIESKVDLLAYCHKHNIKVISSMGAGCKSDPTRVFIGDISNSTDDPLSRSTRRRLRAKGVKDGIPVVFSSEKTAPGKAQLLPLSDEEHAKGSVGELGVLPEFRVRILPVLGTMPAIFGLCVANHVMLAISGYPHEYLSSKSRDKMYDGILASLQGSEERVARHMSHDPIGLRIPITAEDVGYTVEEIYRGRSAVSGLASRLALTRWRKPETDFIDSSIQGQKSSNLQIKDLVLMTKDEVMQHEKLVLKGDKTPEDVYDAKVIKLVEERMKEEAKYRDLR
;
A
#
# COMPACT_ATOMS: atom_id res chain seq x y z
N MET A 1 11.49 -46.34 -36.63
CA MET A 1 11.37 -45.22 -37.59
C MET A 1 11.05 -45.64 -39.03
N SER A 2 11.26 -46.90 -39.43
CA SER A 2 10.96 -47.38 -40.80
C SER A 2 9.47 -47.52 -41.13
N SER A 3 8.60 -47.87 -40.17
CA SER A 3 7.16 -48.07 -40.45
C SER A 3 6.37 -46.78 -40.70
N TRP A 4 6.86 -45.62 -40.21
CA TRP A 4 6.17 -44.34 -40.39
C TRP A 4 6.45 -43.74 -41.77
N VAL A 5 7.66 -43.92 -42.28
CA VAL A 5 8.07 -43.44 -43.61
C VAL A 5 7.31 -44.16 -44.72
N ASP A 6 7.01 -45.45 -44.55
CA ASP A 6 6.23 -46.22 -45.52
C ASP A 6 4.73 -45.88 -45.49
N GLN A 7 4.16 -45.56 -44.32
CA GLN A 7 2.76 -45.06 -44.23
C GLN A 7 2.56 -43.66 -44.81
N VAL A 8 3.59 -42.80 -44.74
CA VAL A 8 3.56 -41.47 -45.38
C VAL A 8 3.64 -41.58 -46.91
N ARG A 9 4.21 -42.66 -47.46
CA ARG A 9 4.28 -42.90 -48.91
C ARG A 9 2.96 -43.38 -49.53
N SER A 10 2.06 -44.02 -48.78
CA SER A 10 0.85 -44.63 -49.32
C SER A 10 -0.42 -43.78 -49.22
N SER A 11 -0.39 -42.65 -48.48
CA SER A 11 -1.56 -41.80 -48.27
C SER A 11 -1.37 -40.41 -48.87
N HIS A 12 -2.14 -40.12 -49.92
CA HIS A 12 -2.07 -38.87 -50.68
C HIS A 12 -2.29 -37.62 -49.81
N ASN A 13 -3.16 -37.73 -48.79
CA ASN A 13 -3.44 -36.64 -47.86
C ASN A 13 -2.26 -36.34 -46.92
N LEU A 14 -1.48 -37.36 -46.54
CA LEU A 14 -0.28 -37.19 -45.71
C LEU A 14 0.87 -36.58 -46.51
N GLN A 15 0.99 -36.91 -47.80
CA GLN A 15 1.95 -36.25 -48.70
C GLN A 15 1.61 -34.77 -48.91
N LEU A 16 0.34 -34.45 -49.13
CA LEU A 16 -0.11 -33.06 -49.26
C LEU A 16 0.12 -32.27 -47.96
N ALA A 17 -0.18 -32.86 -46.81
CA ALA A 17 0.08 -32.24 -45.51
C ALA A 17 1.58 -32.03 -45.25
N ALA A 18 2.42 -33.03 -45.52
CA ALA A 18 3.87 -32.91 -45.38
C ALA A 18 4.46 -31.85 -46.32
N THR A 19 3.96 -31.77 -47.55
CA THR A 19 4.39 -30.77 -48.54
C THR A 19 3.94 -29.36 -48.14
N ALA A 20 2.74 -29.21 -47.59
CA ALA A 20 2.23 -27.93 -47.08
C ALA A 20 3.02 -27.44 -45.85
N VAL A 21 3.40 -28.35 -44.95
CA VAL A 21 4.25 -28.01 -43.79
C VAL A 21 5.66 -27.64 -44.25
N ALA A 22 6.24 -28.39 -45.17
CA ALA A 22 7.56 -28.09 -45.71
C ALA A 22 7.60 -26.75 -46.47
N SER A 23 6.58 -26.46 -47.29
CA SER A 23 6.48 -25.19 -48.01
C SER A 23 6.20 -24.02 -47.06
N GLY A 24 5.35 -24.21 -46.05
CA GLY A 24 5.11 -23.22 -45.01
C GLY A 24 6.36 -22.89 -44.19
N LEU A 25 7.16 -23.90 -43.83
CA LEU A 25 8.44 -23.70 -43.14
C LEU A 25 9.46 -22.99 -44.02
N LEU A 26 9.55 -23.32 -45.32
CA LEU A 26 10.45 -22.66 -46.26
C LEU A 26 10.06 -21.19 -46.48
N VAL A 27 8.78 -20.91 -46.68
CA VAL A 27 8.29 -19.53 -46.85
C VAL A 27 8.47 -18.73 -45.55
N GLY A 28 8.13 -19.31 -44.40
CA GLY A 28 8.31 -18.67 -43.10
C GLY A 28 9.78 -18.36 -42.81
N SER A 29 10.70 -19.29 -43.08
CA SER A 29 12.14 -19.07 -42.90
C SER A 29 12.71 -18.05 -43.89
N ALA A 30 12.23 -18.03 -45.14
CA ALA A 30 12.61 -17.01 -46.11
C ALA A 30 12.14 -15.60 -45.71
N ILE A 31 10.90 -15.48 -45.23
CA ILE A 31 10.34 -14.19 -44.76
C ILE A 31 11.09 -13.69 -43.53
N LEU A 32 11.29 -14.54 -42.52
CA LEU A 32 12.03 -14.17 -41.32
C LEU A 32 13.50 -13.85 -41.62
N GLY A 33 14.11 -14.59 -42.56
CA GLY A 33 15.46 -14.30 -43.05
C GLY A 33 15.55 -12.94 -43.75
N LEU A 34 14.61 -12.62 -44.64
CA LEU A 34 14.54 -11.32 -45.31
C LEU A 34 14.25 -10.17 -44.34
N GLN A 35 13.39 -10.38 -43.34
CA GLN A 35 13.14 -9.39 -42.30
C GLN A 35 14.39 -9.14 -41.46
N LYS A 36 15.10 -10.19 -41.04
CA LYS A 36 16.35 -10.08 -40.28
C LYS A 36 17.45 -9.39 -41.10
N ALA A 37 17.56 -9.72 -42.39
CA ALA A 37 18.49 -9.05 -43.31
C ALA A 37 18.14 -7.57 -43.48
N LYS A 38 16.88 -7.22 -43.76
CA LYS A 38 16.42 -5.82 -43.83
C LYS A 38 16.70 -5.06 -42.53
N GLN A 39 16.50 -5.70 -41.38
CA GLN A 39 16.81 -5.11 -40.08
C GLN A 39 18.32 -4.86 -39.93
N GLN A 40 19.16 -5.83 -40.30
CA GLN A 40 20.62 -5.66 -40.28
C GLN A 40 21.09 -4.54 -41.21
N TYR A 41 20.55 -4.46 -42.43
CA TYR A 41 20.86 -3.37 -43.35
C TYR A 41 20.41 -2.01 -42.81
N ARG A 42 19.19 -1.87 -42.27
CA ARG A 42 18.75 -0.61 -41.63
C ARG A 42 19.61 -0.22 -40.45
N VAL A 43 20.01 -1.17 -39.61
CA VAL A 43 20.90 -0.92 -38.47
C VAL A 43 22.28 -0.50 -38.96
N SER A 44 22.79 -1.12 -40.03
CA SER A 44 24.06 -0.72 -40.66
C SER A 44 23.98 0.68 -41.25
N ASP A 45 22.93 0.99 -42.00
CA ASP A 45 22.66 2.31 -42.58
C ASP A 45 22.57 3.37 -41.48
N LEU A 46 21.82 3.09 -40.40
CA LEU A 46 21.74 3.97 -39.25
C LEU A 46 23.11 4.19 -38.62
N LYS A 47 23.89 3.12 -38.41
CA LYS A 47 25.23 3.23 -37.83
C LYS A 47 26.19 4.00 -38.73
N SER A 48 26.11 3.85 -40.05
CA SER A 48 26.90 4.63 -41.00
C SER A 48 26.40 6.06 -41.19
N SER A 49 25.15 6.35 -40.82
CA SER A 49 24.61 7.72 -40.80
C SER A 49 25.04 8.51 -39.55
N ILE A 50 25.63 7.83 -38.56
CA ILE A 50 26.27 8.49 -37.43
C ILE A 50 27.61 9.01 -37.95
N PRO A 51 27.84 10.34 -37.97
CA PRO A 51 29.13 10.89 -38.39
C PRO A 51 30.25 10.36 -37.49
N ASP A 52 31.41 10.06 -38.09
CA ASP A 52 32.60 9.69 -37.33
C ASP A 52 33.00 10.87 -36.43
N LEU A 53 33.18 10.58 -35.14
CA LEU A 53 33.45 11.57 -34.12
C LEU A 53 34.87 12.13 -34.30
N ASP A 54 34.97 13.36 -34.80
CA ASP A 54 36.21 14.12 -34.73
C ASP A 54 36.59 14.36 -33.26
N LYS A 55 37.90 14.35 -32.98
CA LYS A 55 38.49 14.34 -31.62
C LYS A 55 38.16 15.55 -30.73
N ASP A 56 37.43 16.55 -31.22
CA ASP A 56 37.10 17.79 -30.51
C ASP A 56 35.63 17.93 -30.09
N GLU A 57 34.75 16.95 -30.35
CA GLU A 57 33.40 16.96 -29.79
C GLU A 57 33.38 16.37 -28.37
N ASN A 58 32.81 17.10 -27.41
CA ASN A 58 32.58 16.63 -26.04
C ASN A 58 31.52 15.51 -26.02
N VAL A 59 31.93 14.30 -26.39
CA VAL A 59 31.06 13.12 -26.39
C VAL A 59 30.83 12.67 -24.95
N VAL A 60 29.68 13.04 -24.40
CA VAL A 60 29.23 12.53 -23.10
C VAL A 60 28.91 11.06 -23.27
N ARG A 61 29.72 10.18 -22.66
CA ARG A 61 29.41 8.74 -22.60
C ARG A 61 28.04 8.57 -21.94
N ILE A 62 27.22 7.67 -22.45
CA ILE A 62 25.89 7.38 -21.93
C ILE A 62 25.96 6.00 -21.24
N ASN A 63 25.30 5.84 -20.10
CA ASN A 63 25.23 4.57 -19.39
C ASN A 63 24.31 3.59 -20.12
N ASP A 64 24.28 2.33 -19.69
CA ASP A 64 23.48 1.26 -20.32
C ASP A 64 21.97 1.54 -20.36
N PHE A 65 21.51 2.59 -19.65
CA PHE A 65 20.11 3.00 -19.56
C PHE A 65 19.82 4.33 -20.27
N GLY A 66 20.73 4.84 -21.11
CA GLY A 66 20.44 6.00 -21.94
C GLY A 66 20.64 7.37 -21.28
N GLY A 67 21.23 7.45 -20.07
CA GLY A 67 21.59 8.73 -19.44
C GLY A 67 23.08 9.02 -19.41
N ALA A 68 23.46 10.29 -19.24
CA ALA A 68 24.85 10.70 -19.18
C ALA A 68 25.64 9.95 -18.07
N VAL A 69 26.76 9.31 -18.45
CA VAL A 69 27.84 8.94 -17.53
C VAL A 69 28.47 10.25 -17.11
N GLN A 70 28.32 10.60 -15.84
CA GLN A 70 29.07 11.71 -15.29
C GLN A 70 30.56 11.33 -15.29
N ASP A 71 31.37 12.02 -16.09
CA ASP A 71 32.70 12.37 -15.63
C ASP A 71 32.53 13.13 -14.31
N ALA A 72 33.39 12.88 -13.33
CA ALA A 72 33.40 13.52 -12.01
C ALA A 72 33.53 15.08 -12.04
N SER A 73 33.43 15.72 -13.21
CA SER A 73 33.63 17.14 -13.44
C SER A 73 32.36 17.97 -13.24
N LYS A 74 32.00 18.17 -11.96
CA LYS A 74 31.48 19.43 -11.36
C LYS A 74 30.96 19.15 -9.93
N SER A 75 31.70 18.38 -9.11
CA SER A 75 31.52 18.49 -7.66
C SER A 75 31.90 19.90 -7.22
N THR A 76 31.03 20.57 -6.47
CA THR A 76 31.45 21.82 -5.84
C THR A 76 32.48 21.50 -4.75
N LYS A 77 33.34 22.46 -4.41
CA LYS A 77 34.29 22.29 -3.28
C LYS A 77 33.58 21.92 -1.97
N GLU A 78 32.34 22.38 -1.81
CA GLU A 78 31.50 22.04 -0.66
C GLU A 78 31.03 20.57 -0.69
N ASP A 79 30.68 20.05 -1.87
CA ASP A 79 30.33 18.64 -2.04
C ASP A 79 31.52 17.73 -1.71
N GLU A 80 32.72 18.08 -2.17
CA GLU A 80 33.95 17.34 -1.87
C GLU A 80 34.28 17.36 -0.38
N ARG A 81 34.18 18.54 0.26
CA ARG A 81 34.39 18.69 1.71
C ARG A 81 33.40 17.84 2.50
N SER A 82 32.14 17.83 2.09
CA SER A 82 31.08 17.07 2.76
C SER A 82 31.28 15.57 2.60
N ALA A 83 31.66 15.10 1.41
CA ALA A 83 31.98 13.71 1.16
C ALA A 83 33.21 13.25 1.98
N ALA A 84 34.24 14.10 2.10
CA ALA A 84 35.40 13.84 2.95
C ALA A 84 35.01 13.76 4.43
N LEU A 85 34.17 14.67 4.92
CA LEU A 85 33.64 14.65 6.29
C LEU A 85 32.83 13.38 6.55
N ALA A 86 31.93 12.99 5.64
CA ALA A 86 31.13 11.77 5.76
C ALA A 86 32.00 10.51 5.77
N THR A 87 33.08 10.49 4.97
CA THR A 87 34.05 9.39 4.97
C THR A 87 34.74 9.28 6.33
N ARG A 88 35.22 10.39 6.90
CA ARG A 88 35.82 10.42 8.25
C ARG A 88 34.83 9.99 9.32
N ALA A 89 33.60 10.49 9.26
CA ALA A 89 32.57 10.16 10.24
C ALA A 89 32.23 8.67 10.28
N ARG A 90 32.12 8.03 9.12
CA ARG A 90 31.90 6.58 9.02
C ARG A 90 33.10 5.73 9.46
N LEU A 91 34.30 6.30 9.52
CA LEU A 91 35.49 5.67 10.11
C LEU A 91 35.57 5.87 11.63
N GLY A 92 34.57 6.53 12.25
CA GLY A 92 34.52 6.80 13.68
C GLY A 92 35.18 8.12 14.10
N ASP A 93 35.63 8.93 13.13
CA ASP A 93 36.23 10.26 13.36
C ASP A 93 35.15 11.36 13.26
N TYR A 94 34.06 11.16 14.00
CA TYR A 94 33.03 12.18 14.20
C TYR A 94 32.48 12.04 15.61
N ASP A 95 32.39 13.17 16.29
CA ASP A 95 32.04 13.22 17.69
C ASP A 95 30.61 12.69 17.93
N GLU A 96 30.51 11.66 18.74
CA GLU A 96 29.25 11.02 19.12
C GLU A 96 28.34 12.02 19.87
N ASP A 97 28.91 12.95 20.64
CA ASP A 97 28.14 13.98 21.33
C ASP A 97 27.48 14.95 20.35
N LEU A 98 28.13 15.28 19.23
CA LEU A 98 27.52 16.09 18.16
C LEU A 98 26.38 15.35 17.47
N ILE A 99 26.51 14.04 17.26
CA ILE A 99 25.43 13.22 16.69
C ILE A 99 24.24 13.19 17.66
N LEU A 100 24.51 12.96 18.94
CA LEU A 100 23.47 12.91 19.98
C LEU A 100 22.78 14.26 20.16
N GLU A 101 23.50 15.38 20.04
CA GLU A 101 22.94 16.73 20.06
C GLU A 101 22.00 16.95 18.85
N GLN A 102 22.44 16.58 17.65
CA GLN A 102 21.58 16.66 16.45
C GLN A 102 20.34 15.76 16.56
N LEU A 103 20.45 14.63 17.27
CA LEU A 103 19.37 13.66 17.47
C LEU A 103 18.62 13.85 18.80
N ALA A 104 18.87 14.93 19.56
CA ALA A 104 18.39 15.07 20.93
C ALA A 104 16.86 14.91 21.07
N ARG A 105 16.08 15.44 20.12
CA ARG A 105 14.61 15.30 20.13
C ARG A 105 14.16 13.87 19.89
N ASN A 106 14.82 13.15 18.98
CA ASN A 106 14.53 11.75 18.71
C ASN A 106 14.95 10.87 19.89
N ARG A 107 16.07 11.20 20.54
CA ARG A 107 16.55 10.54 21.76
C ARG A 107 15.53 10.62 22.89
N VAL A 108 14.99 11.81 23.15
CA VAL A 108 13.97 12.01 24.18
C VAL A 108 12.69 11.24 23.83
N PHE A 109 12.28 11.24 22.57
CA PHE A 109 11.04 10.57 22.13
C PHE A 109 11.16 9.04 22.12
N LEU A 110 12.24 8.50 21.54
CA LEU A 110 12.45 7.06 21.35
C LEU A 110 13.14 6.37 22.52
N THR A 111 13.61 7.13 23.52
CA THR A 111 14.57 6.70 24.55
C THR A 111 15.96 6.38 24.01
N ASP A 112 16.95 6.25 24.90
CA ASP A 112 18.31 5.86 24.54
C ASP A 112 18.37 4.50 23.83
N ASP A 113 17.61 3.51 24.32
CA ASP A 113 17.58 2.17 23.73
C ASP A 113 16.93 2.15 22.35
N GLY A 114 15.80 2.85 22.19
CA GLY A 114 15.12 2.96 20.90
C GLY A 114 15.96 3.69 19.86
N LEU A 115 16.65 4.77 20.25
CA LEU A 115 17.59 5.47 19.37
C LEU A 115 18.79 4.59 19.01
N LYS A 116 19.36 3.85 19.97
CA LYS A 116 20.47 2.92 19.72
C LYS A 116 20.08 1.83 18.72
N LYS A 117 18.87 1.26 18.82
CA LYS A 117 18.34 0.31 17.84
C LYS A 117 18.24 0.93 16.46
N LEU A 118 17.66 2.14 16.35
CA LEU A 118 17.55 2.84 15.07
C LEU A 118 18.92 3.16 14.46
N ARG A 119 19.89 3.55 15.29
CA ARG A 119 21.28 3.81 14.89
C ARG A 119 22.01 2.58 14.37
N ASN A 120 21.69 1.40 14.87
CA ASN A 120 22.29 0.15 14.41
C ASN A 120 21.53 -0.49 13.25
N ALA A 121 20.37 0.06 12.89
CA ALA A 121 19.48 -0.57 11.92
C ALA A 121 20.00 -0.48 10.48
N PHE A 122 19.72 -1.54 9.73
CA PHE A 122 19.88 -1.62 8.29
C PHE A 122 18.52 -1.65 7.58
N ILE A 123 18.22 -0.58 6.84
CA ILE A 123 16.96 -0.43 6.11
C ILE A 123 17.24 -0.39 4.60
N ILE A 124 16.44 -1.13 3.83
CA ILE A 124 16.48 -1.11 2.36
C ILE A 124 15.27 -0.33 1.84
N ILE A 125 15.49 0.59 0.91
CA ILE A 125 14.44 1.38 0.26
C ILE A 125 14.47 1.09 -1.23
N VAL A 126 13.37 0.56 -1.76
CA VAL A 126 13.21 0.24 -3.19
C VAL A 126 12.27 1.25 -3.84
N GLY A 127 12.80 2.01 -4.78
CA GLY A 127 12.17 3.19 -5.38
C GLY A 127 12.39 4.44 -4.52
N VAL A 128 13.04 5.45 -5.07
CA VAL A 128 13.27 6.77 -4.45
C VAL A 128 12.74 7.92 -5.28
N GLY A 129 11.51 7.74 -5.79
CA GLY A 129 10.70 8.83 -6.34
C GLY A 129 10.13 9.75 -5.24
N GLY A 130 8.88 10.18 -5.42
CA GLY A 130 8.26 11.15 -4.50
C GLY A 130 8.00 10.63 -3.08
N VAL A 131 7.82 9.31 -2.91
CA VAL A 131 7.60 8.68 -1.60
C VAL A 131 8.92 8.28 -0.96
N GLY A 132 9.69 7.43 -1.65
CA GLY A 132 10.91 6.84 -1.10
C GLY A 132 12.00 7.86 -0.77
N SER A 133 12.12 8.96 -1.55
CA SER A 133 13.08 10.02 -1.23
C SER A 133 12.77 10.74 0.09
N HIS A 134 11.49 10.96 0.40
CA HIS A 134 11.05 11.53 1.67
C HIS A 134 11.25 10.54 2.82
N ALA A 135 10.96 9.25 2.59
CA ALA A 135 11.23 8.21 3.59
C ALA A 135 12.72 8.10 3.92
N ALA A 136 13.59 8.07 2.91
CA ALA A 136 15.04 8.04 3.06
C ALA A 136 15.56 9.25 3.84
N ALA A 137 15.11 10.45 3.48
CA ALA A 137 15.51 11.68 4.15
C ALA A 137 15.08 11.72 5.62
N ALA A 138 13.84 11.30 5.92
CA ALA A 138 13.33 11.24 7.29
C ALA A 138 14.09 10.21 8.14
N LEU A 139 14.35 9.02 7.60
CA LEU A 139 15.10 7.96 8.29
C LEU A 139 16.55 8.35 8.58
N ALA A 140 17.25 8.90 7.58
CA ALA A 140 18.62 9.36 7.74
C ALA A 140 18.71 10.43 8.82
N ARG A 141 17.90 11.49 8.72
CA ARG A 141 17.80 12.58 9.71
C ARG A 141 17.39 12.11 11.10
N SER A 142 16.75 10.94 11.20
CA SER A 142 16.35 10.37 12.47
C SER A 142 17.42 9.50 13.15
N GLY A 143 18.57 9.37 12.51
CA GLY A 143 19.71 8.63 13.05
C GLY A 143 19.86 7.21 12.53
N THR A 144 19.14 6.81 11.47
CA THR A 144 19.34 5.47 10.88
C THR A 144 20.79 5.28 10.45
N GLY A 145 21.43 4.20 10.87
CA GLY A 145 22.86 3.95 10.59
C GLY A 145 23.14 3.52 9.16
N ARG A 146 22.34 2.61 8.59
CA ARG A 146 22.59 2.03 7.26
C ARG A 146 21.35 2.09 6.39
N LEU A 147 21.51 2.67 5.20
CA LEU A 147 20.48 2.77 4.17
C LEU A 147 20.99 2.18 2.87
N ARG A 148 20.38 1.10 2.38
CA ARG A 148 20.52 0.69 0.97
C ARG A 148 19.39 1.31 0.17
N ILE A 149 19.73 1.98 -0.91
CA ILE A 149 18.78 2.68 -1.77
C ILE A 149 18.86 2.09 -3.18
N ILE A 150 17.73 1.59 -3.68
CA ILE A 150 17.63 0.88 -4.96
C ILE A 150 16.65 1.62 -5.87
N ASP A 151 17.16 2.20 -6.96
CA ASP A 151 16.36 2.85 -8.00
C ASP A 151 17.23 3.00 -9.25
N PHE A 152 16.66 2.75 -10.43
CA PHE A 152 17.36 2.84 -11.72
C PHE A 152 17.18 4.21 -12.38
N ASP A 153 16.23 5.01 -11.90
CA ASP A 153 15.86 6.26 -12.53
C ASP A 153 16.85 7.39 -12.25
N GLN A 154 16.85 8.36 -13.15
CA GLN A 154 17.49 9.65 -12.98
C GLN A 154 16.50 10.73 -12.52
N VAL A 155 17.04 11.79 -11.93
CA VAL A 155 16.28 12.99 -11.61
C VAL A 155 15.86 13.68 -12.91
N THR A 156 14.56 13.87 -13.09
CA THR A 156 14.00 14.64 -14.21
C THR A 156 13.52 16.01 -13.74
N LEU A 157 13.29 16.97 -14.65
CA LEU A 157 12.65 18.24 -14.31
C LEU A 157 11.29 18.04 -13.60
N SER A 158 10.51 17.06 -14.06
CA SER A 158 9.23 16.72 -13.45
C SER A 158 9.37 16.04 -12.09
N SER A 159 10.57 15.59 -11.69
CA SER A 159 10.82 15.05 -10.35
C SER A 159 10.89 16.14 -9.28
N LEU A 160 11.28 17.37 -9.66
CA LEU A 160 11.53 18.48 -8.72
C LEU A 160 10.30 18.93 -7.95
N ASN A 161 9.09 18.63 -8.44
CA ASN A 161 7.85 18.98 -7.74
C ASN A 161 7.57 18.11 -6.49
N ARG A 162 8.25 16.96 -6.35
CA ARG A 162 7.93 15.95 -5.34
C ARG A 162 9.10 15.14 -4.79
N HIS A 163 10.31 15.28 -5.33
CA HIS A 163 11.49 14.59 -4.79
C HIS A 163 12.05 15.37 -3.61
N ALA A 164 12.40 14.70 -2.51
CA ALA A 164 12.68 15.35 -1.23
C ALA A 164 13.89 16.30 -1.23
N VAL A 165 14.91 16.01 -2.04
CA VAL A 165 16.23 16.68 -1.95
C VAL A 165 16.80 17.14 -3.28
N ALA A 166 16.13 16.82 -4.40
CA ALA A 166 16.68 17.09 -5.73
C ALA A 166 16.53 18.57 -6.06
N THR A 167 17.54 19.12 -6.72
CA THR A 167 17.59 20.51 -7.19
C THR A 167 17.73 20.54 -8.72
N LEU A 168 17.65 21.73 -9.32
CA LEU A 168 17.88 21.91 -10.76
C LEU A 168 19.25 21.36 -11.20
N ALA A 169 20.27 21.45 -10.35
CA ALA A 169 21.62 20.96 -10.64
C ALA A 169 21.71 19.43 -10.66
N ASP A 170 20.72 18.73 -10.10
CA ASP A 170 20.71 17.27 -10.03
C ASP A 170 20.00 16.62 -11.22
N VAL A 171 19.36 17.40 -12.10
CA VAL A 171 18.67 16.87 -13.29
C VAL A 171 19.65 16.09 -14.18
N GLY A 172 19.28 14.85 -14.52
CA GLY A 172 20.12 13.90 -15.26
C GLY A 172 21.01 13.02 -14.38
N THR A 173 21.09 13.26 -13.06
CA THR A 173 21.85 12.40 -12.15
C THR A 173 21.00 11.23 -11.64
N PRO A 174 21.58 10.04 -11.38
CA PRO A 174 20.84 8.95 -10.74
C PRO A 174 20.25 9.36 -9.38
N LYS A 175 18.95 9.07 -9.16
CA LYS A 175 18.23 9.48 -7.94
C LYS A 175 18.91 8.99 -6.67
N VAL A 176 19.45 7.77 -6.70
CA VAL A 176 20.18 7.16 -5.58
C VAL A 176 21.41 7.98 -5.17
N HIS A 177 22.13 8.55 -6.13
CA HIS A 177 23.32 9.36 -5.87
C HIS A 177 22.97 10.79 -5.47
N CYS A 178 21.93 11.37 -6.06
CA CYS A 178 21.37 12.66 -5.62
C CYS A 178 21.00 12.62 -4.13
N LEU A 179 20.32 11.55 -3.68
CA LEU A 179 19.97 11.35 -2.28
C LEU A 179 21.19 11.22 -1.37
N ARG A 180 22.13 10.33 -1.71
CA ARG A 180 23.35 10.15 -0.92
C ARG A 180 24.12 11.47 -0.80
N LYS A 181 24.36 12.14 -1.92
CA LYS A 181 25.08 13.42 -1.97
C LYS A 181 24.48 14.44 -1.00
N ARG A 182 23.16 14.63 -1.01
CA ARG A 182 22.52 15.62 -0.12
C ARG A 182 22.48 15.15 1.32
N LEU A 183 22.16 13.88 1.58
CA LEU A 183 22.01 13.38 2.94
C LEU A 183 23.34 13.22 3.66
N GLU A 184 24.45 12.94 2.97
CA GLU A 184 25.80 12.94 3.57
C GLU A 184 26.20 14.32 4.13
N GLN A 185 25.68 15.42 3.57
CA GLN A 185 25.88 16.78 4.10
C GLN A 185 25.14 17.01 5.43
N ILE A 186 24.12 16.21 5.72
CA ILE A 186 23.22 16.39 6.88
C ILE A 186 23.52 15.36 7.96
N THR A 187 23.76 14.11 7.55
CA THR A 187 23.98 12.95 8.42
C THR A 187 25.24 12.22 7.95
N PRO A 188 26.44 12.81 8.18
CA PRO A 188 27.70 12.25 7.70
C PRO A 188 28.01 10.86 8.26
N TRP A 189 27.42 10.50 9.41
CA TRP A 189 27.55 9.18 10.05
C TRP A 189 26.73 8.07 9.36
N THR A 190 25.76 8.40 8.51
CA THR A 190 24.91 7.40 7.85
C THR A 190 25.66 6.74 6.70
N HIS A 191 25.60 5.40 6.65
CA HIS A 191 26.17 4.58 5.59
C HIS A 191 25.13 4.37 4.48
N PHE A 192 25.44 4.85 3.28
CA PHE A 192 24.60 4.70 2.09
C PHE A 192 25.17 3.66 1.13
N ASP A 193 24.36 2.67 0.75
CA ASP A 193 24.64 1.74 -0.34
C ASP A 193 23.68 2.04 -1.50
N CYS A 194 24.19 2.74 -2.52
CA CYS A 194 23.41 3.15 -3.69
C CYS A 194 23.46 2.08 -4.78
N ARG A 195 22.32 1.47 -5.10
CA ARG A 195 22.14 0.53 -6.21
C ARG A 195 21.35 1.19 -7.33
N ASN A 196 22.06 1.64 -8.36
CA ASN A 196 21.44 2.22 -9.55
C ASN A 196 20.92 1.10 -10.48
N GLU A 197 19.92 0.36 -10.01
CA GLU A 197 19.47 -0.89 -10.62
C GLU A 197 17.94 -0.99 -10.54
N LEU A 198 17.33 -1.65 -11.54
CA LEU A 198 15.90 -1.94 -11.52
C LEU A 198 15.64 -3.13 -10.58
N PHE A 199 14.58 -3.05 -9.80
CA PHE A 199 14.12 -4.19 -9.02
C PHE A 199 13.18 -5.07 -9.86
N VAL A 200 13.54 -6.35 -9.97
CA VAL A 200 12.71 -7.41 -10.57
C VAL A 200 12.78 -8.65 -9.68
N GLY A 201 11.80 -9.55 -9.77
CA GLY A 201 11.76 -10.74 -8.90
C GLY A 201 13.03 -11.61 -8.94
N SER A 202 13.75 -11.65 -10.07
CA SER A 202 15.01 -12.39 -10.21
C SER A 202 16.21 -11.74 -9.52
N THR A 203 16.19 -10.42 -9.27
CA THR A 203 17.29 -9.70 -8.61
C THR A 203 17.10 -9.59 -7.10
N ALA A 204 15.93 -9.98 -6.57
CA ALA A 204 15.55 -9.82 -5.18
C ALA A 204 16.58 -10.41 -4.19
N GLU A 205 17.13 -11.59 -4.48
CA GLU A 205 18.12 -12.25 -3.62
C GLU A 205 19.42 -11.44 -3.47
N ALA A 206 19.94 -10.91 -4.57
CA ALA A 206 21.15 -10.09 -4.57
C ALA A 206 20.89 -8.69 -3.97
N GLN A 207 19.77 -8.06 -4.32
CA GLN A 207 19.45 -6.69 -3.92
C GLN A 207 19.05 -6.58 -2.44
N LEU A 208 18.36 -7.59 -1.91
CA LEU A 208 17.93 -7.68 -0.50
C LEU A 208 18.92 -8.49 0.35
N ALA A 209 20.09 -8.81 -0.19
CA ALA A 209 21.14 -9.53 0.52
C ALA A 209 21.59 -8.77 1.78
N PRO A 210 22.16 -9.49 2.78
CA PRO A 210 22.78 -8.86 3.93
C PRO A 210 23.80 -7.78 3.56
N TRP A 211 24.07 -6.89 4.50
CA TRP A 211 25.20 -5.98 4.42
C TRP A 211 26.54 -6.74 4.39
N ALA A 212 27.64 -6.06 4.06
CA ALA A 212 28.95 -6.70 3.88
C ALA A 212 29.47 -7.46 5.12
N ASP A 213 28.99 -7.10 6.31
CA ASP A 213 29.30 -7.77 7.59
C ASP A 213 28.32 -8.89 7.96
N GLY A 214 27.43 -9.28 7.04
CA GLY A 214 26.42 -10.31 7.25
C GLY A 214 25.15 -9.84 7.96
N HIS A 215 25.04 -8.55 8.29
CA HIS A 215 23.84 -8.00 8.92
C HIS A 215 22.65 -8.02 7.94
N LYS A 216 21.63 -8.81 8.25
CA LYS A 216 20.37 -8.88 7.48
C LYS A 216 19.59 -7.55 7.56
N PRO A 217 18.74 -7.24 6.57
CA PRO A 217 17.89 -6.05 6.64
C PRO A 217 16.89 -6.16 7.80
N ASP A 218 16.83 -5.13 8.65
CA ASP A 218 15.84 -4.99 9.71
C ASP A 218 14.46 -4.62 9.15
N PHE A 219 14.44 -3.89 8.04
CA PHE A 219 13.22 -3.45 7.38
C PHE A 219 13.45 -3.17 5.88
N VAL A 220 12.42 -3.43 5.09
CA VAL A 220 12.34 -3.07 3.67
C VAL A 220 11.19 -2.09 3.45
N ILE A 221 11.45 -1.03 2.70
CA ILE A 221 10.46 -0.05 2.27
C ILE A 221 10.24 -0.22 0.77
N ASP A 222 9.00 -0.50 0.40
CA ASP A 222 8.55 -0.52 -0.98
C ASP A 222 7.86 0.81 -1.35
N ALA A 223 8.50 1.56 -2.23
CA ALA A 223 7.97 2.77 -2.84
C ALA A 223 7.98 2.67 -4.39
N ILE A 224 7.89 1.45 -4.92
CA ILE A 224 7.82 1.17 -6.36
C ILE A 224 6.45 1.60 -6.91
N ASP A 225 6.40 2.09 -8.13
CA ASP A 225 5.17 2.45 -8.84
C ASP A 225 4.69 1.36 -9.82
N ASN A 226 5.60 0.60 -10.41
CA ASN A 226 5.31 -0.60 -11.20
C ASN A 226 4.70 -1.70 -10.32
N ILE A 227 3.57 -2.27 -10.79
CA ILE A 227 2.80 -3.22 -9.98
C ILE A 227 3.45 -4.60 -9.94
N GLU A 228 4.13 -5.03 -11.01
CA GLU A 228 4.77 -6.34 -11.08
C GLU A 228 5.97 -6.41 -10.14
N SER A 229 6.92 -5.47 -10.29
CA SER A 229 8.08 -5.35 -9.39
C SER A 229 7.65 -5.18 -7.93
N LYS A 230 6.57 -4.43 -7.67
CA LYS A 230 5.98 -4.28 -6.33
C LYS A 230 5.50 -5.62 -5.77
N VAL A 231 4.70 -6.35 -6.53
CA VAL A 231 4.15 -7.65 -6.09
C VAL A 231 5.27 -8.65 -5.84
N ASP A 232 6.30 -8.66 -6.70
CA ASP A 232 7.47 -9.53 -6.54
C ASP A 232 8.26 -9.22 -5.27
N LEU A 233 8.52 -7.94 -5.01
CA LEU A 233 9.18 -7.48 -3.78
C LEU A 233 8.41 -7.93 -2.54
N LEU A 234 7.11 -7.65 -2.50
CA LEU A 234 6.26 -7.97 -1.35
C LEU A 234 6.10 -9.48 -1.13
N ALA A 235 5.94 -10.25 -2.22
CA ALA A 235 5.88 -11.70 -2.13
C ALA A 235 7.21 -12.31 -1.67
N TYR A 236 8.34 -11.79 -2.14
CA TYR A 236 9.66 -12.22 -1.70
C TYR A 236 9.86 -11.94 -0.21
N CYS A 237 9.62 -10.70 0.25
CA CYS A 237 9.76 -10.34 1.65
C CYS A 237 8.85 -11.20 2.56
N HIS A 238 7.60 -11.42 2.15
CA HIS A 238 6.67 -12.27 2.91
C HIS A 238 7.15 -13.73 2.99
N LYS A 239 7.61 -14.32 1.88
CA LYS A 239 8.12 -15.70 1.85
C LYS A 239 9.38 -15.90 2.70
N HIS A 240 10.24 -14.89 2.77
CA HIS A 240 11.51 -14.94 3.49
C HIS A 240 11.45 -14.33 4.90
N ASN A 241 10.26 -13.98 5.40
CA ASN A 241 10.04 -13.33 6.70
C ASN A 241 10.87 -12.05 6.89
N ILE A 242 11.04 -11.27 5.82
CA ILE A 242 11.68 -9.96 5.87
C ILE A 242 10.60 -8.92 6.15
N LYS A 243 10.77 -8.14 7.21
CA LYS A 243 9.82 -7.06 7.57
C LYS A 243 9.76 -6.05 6.42
N VAL A 244 8.55 -5.76 5.96
CA VAL A 244 8.33 -4.86 4.83
C VAL A 244 7.12 -3.96 5.08
N ILE A 245 7.20 -2.71 4.63
CA ILE A 245 6.06 -1.80 4.50
C ILE A 245 5.99 -1.29 3.06
N SER A 246 4.78 -1.20 2.52
CA SER A 246 4.55 -0.74 1.15
C SER A 246 3.76 0.56 1.08
N SER A 247 4.19 1.47 0.22
CA SER A 247 3.37 2.61 -0.19
C SER A 247 2.46 2.21 -1.36
N MET A 248 1.17 2.50 -1.20
CA MET A 248 0.18 2.41 -2.28
C MET A 248 0.17 3.71 -3.10
N GLY A 249 -0.90 3.97 -3.87
CA GLY A 249 -0.92 5.06 -4.84
C GLY A 249 -1.04 6.42 -4.17
N ALA A 250 -0.01 7.27 -4.24
CA ALA A 250 -0.05 8.62 -3.68
C ALA A 250 -0.54 9.70 -4.70
N GLY A 251 -0.67 9.34 -5.98
CA GLY A 251 -1.12 10.27 -7.03
C GLY A 251 -2.63 10.47 -7.07
N CYS A 252 -3.10 11.54 -7.73
CA CYS A 252 -4.50 11.95 -7.81
C CYS A 252 -5.20 12.13 -6.44
N LYS A 253 -4.42 12.41 -5.39
CA LYS A 253 -4.90 12.63 -4.02
C LYS A 253 -4.54 14.04 -3.56
N SER A 254 -5.32 14.55 -2.62
CA SER A 254 -5.15 15.89 -2.05
C SER A 254 -5.43 15.98 -0.55
N ASP A 255 -6.11 15.00 0.03
CA ASP A 255 -6.55 15.04 1.42
C ASP A 255 -5.62 14.20 2.32
N PRO A 256 -4.72 14.84 3.09
CA PRO A 256 -3.80 14.14 3.95
C PRO A 256 -4.47 13.50 5.17
N THR A 257 -5.68 13.96 5.56
CA THR A 257 -6.41 13.42 6.71
C THR A 257 -6.96 12.01 6.45
N ARG A 258 -6.93 11.58 5.18
CA ARG A 258 -7.36 10.26 4.72
C ARG A 258 -6.22 9.29 4.48
N VAL A 259 -5.00 9.59 4.95
CA VAL A 259 -3.86 8.67 4.88
C VAL A 259 -3.88 7.74 6.08
N PHE A 260 -3.85 6.43 5.83
CA PHE A 260 -3.92 5.39 6.85
C PHE A 260 -2.76 4.41 6.68
N ILE A 261 -2.34 3.83 7.81
CA ILE A 261 -1.41 2.69 7.86
C ILE A 261 -2.22 1.49 8.35
N GLY A 262 -2.19 0.38 7.61
CA GLY A 262 -2.91 -0.84 7.99
C GLY A 262 -2.53 -2.01 7.10
N ASP A 263 -3.09 -3.19 7.36
CA ASP A 263 -2.82 -4.36 6.53
C ASP A 263 -3.33 -4.17 5.09
N ILE A 264 -2.63 -4.73 4.10
CA ILE A 264 -3.04 -4.73 2.70
C ILE A 264 -4.45 -5.30 2.47
N SER A 265 -4.90 -6.23 3.32
CA SER A 265 -6.27 -6.78 3.30
C SER A 265 -7.33 -5.71 3.54
N ASN A 266 -6.97 -4.68 4.31
CA ASN A 266 -7.86 -3.62 4.78
C ASN A 266 -7.81 -2.37 3.88
N SER A 267 -6.93 -2.34 2.87
CA SER A 267 -6.83 -1.18 1.99
C SER A 267 -8.10 -0.99 1.13
N THR A 268 -8.63 0.23 1.10
CA THR A 268 -9.84 0.57 0.32
C THR A 268 -9.56 1.73 -0.62
N ASP A 269 -10.45 1.90 -1.61
CA ASP A 269 -10.54 3.09 -2.47
C ASP A 269 -9.28 3.51 -3.26
N ASP A 270 -8.24 2.66 -3.29
CA ASP A 270 -7.00 2.88 -4.04
C ASP A 270 -6.81 1.83 -5.15
N PRO A 271 -6.77 2.23 -6.45
CA PRO A 271 -6.59 1.31 -7.57
C PRO A 271 -5.27 0.51 -7.55
N LEU A 272 -4.16 1.14 -7.13
CA LEU A 272 -2.86 0.47 -7.02
C LEU A 272 -2.93 -0.60 -5.93
N SER A 273 -3.53 -0.25 -4.79
CA SER A 273 -3.72 -1.22 -3.70
C SER A 273 -4.61 -2.40 -4.10
N ARG A 274 -5.69 -2.12 -4.84
CA ARG A 274 -6.62 -3.16 -5.34
C ARG A 274 -5.92 -4.13 -6.28
N SER A 275 -5.12 -3.62 -7.22
CA SER A 275 -4.37 -4.44 -8.17
C SER A 275 -3.31 -5.28 -7.46
N THR A 276 -2.52 -4.64 -6.59
CA THR A 276 -1.45 -5.28 -5.80
C THR A 276 -2.02 -6.40 -4.93
N ARG A 277 -3.11 -6.13 -4.18
CA ARG A 277 -3.78 -7.14 -3.34
C ARG A 277 -4.28 -8.34 -4.16
N ARG A 278 -4.89 -8.12 -5.34
CA ARG A 278 -5.38 -9.22 -6.18
C ARG A 278 -4.24 -10.12 -6.66
N ARG A 279 -3.11 -9.54 -7.08
CA ARG A 279 -1.94 -10.28 -7.55
C ARG A 279 -1.21 -11.00 -6.41
N LEU A 280 -1.07 -10.36 -5.24
CA LEU A 280 -0.53 -11.02 -4.04
C LEU A 280 -1.36 -12.23 -3.61
N ARG A 281 -2.69 -12.12 -3.65
CA ARG A 281 -3.57 -13.26 -3.35
C ARG A 281 -3.38 -14.42 -4.31
N ALA A 282 -3.12 -14.16 -5.59
CA ALA A 282 -2.79 -15.20 -6.56
C ALA A 282 -1.44 -15.88 -6.25
N LYS A 283 -0.50 -15.15 -5.64
CA LYS A 283 0.78 -15.69 -5.13
C LYS A 283 0.67 -16.30 -3.71
N GLY A 284 -0.53 -16.41 -3.16
CA GLY A 284 -0.78 -17.02 -1.84
C GLY A 284 -0.69 -16.06 -0.64
N VAL A 285 -0.43 -14.77 -0.84
CA VAL A 285 -0.32 -13.76 0.22
C VAL A 285 -1.64 -13.01 0.38
N LYS A 286 -2.32 -13.20 1.52
CA LYS A 286 -3.67 -12.64 1.78
C LYS A 286 -3.66 -11.40 2.68
N ASP A 287 -2.74 -11.39 3.64
CA ASP A 287 -2.58 -10.45 4.75
C ASP A 287 -1.13 -10.53 5.28
N GLY A 288 -0.81 -9.75 6.32
CA GLY A 288 0.49 -9.74 6.99
C GLY A 288 1.48 -8.73 6.40
N ILE A 289 1.01 -7.80 5.57
CA ILE A 289 1.85 -6.76 4.95
C ILE A 289 1.25 -5.39 5.31
N PRO A 290 1.92 -4.59 6.15
CA PRO A 290 1.50 -3.23 6.42
C PRO A 290 1.68 -2.36 5.18
N VAL A 291 0.69 -1.54 4.89
CA VAL A 291 0.68 -0.61 3.76
C VAL A 291 0.21 0.78 4.18
N VAL A 292 0.77 1.80 3.53
CA VAL A 292 0.26 3.17 3.58
C VAL A 292 -0.65 3.39 2.39
N PHE A 293 -1.90 3.72 2.64
CA PHE A 293 -2.90 3.98 1.61
C PHE A 293 -3.76 5.19 1.98
N SER A 294 -4.62 5.61 1.06
CA SER A 294 -5.61 6.64 1.39
C SER A 294 -7.00 6.22 0.92
N SER A 295 -7.99 6.53 1.76
CA SER A 295 -9.42 6.29 1.49
C SER A 295 -10.07 7.42 0.69
N GLU A 296 -9.27 8.35 0.17
CA GLU A 296 -9.76 9.42 -0.69
C GLU A 296 -10.28 8.84 -2.00
N LYS A 297 -11.61 8.95 -2.20
CA LYS A 297 -12.27 8.51 -3.42
C LYS A 297 -11.98 9.48 -4.56
N THR A 298 -11.78 8.94 -5.75
CA THR A 298 -11.82 9.69 -7.01
C THR A 298 -13.26 10.18 -7.25
N ALA A 299 -13.45 11.48 -7.45
CA ALA A 299 -14.75 12.10 -7.69
C ALA A 299 -14.69 13.05 -8.91
N PRO A 300 -15.83 13.39 -9.55
CA PRO A 300 -15.87 14.42 -10.58
C PRO A 300 -15.26 15.73 -10.07
N GLY A 301 -14.38 16.36 -10.87
CA GLY A 301 -13.63 17.56 -10.47
C GLY A 301 -12.30 17.30 -9.74
N LYS A 302 -12.01 16.07 -9.32
CA LYS A 302 -10.67 15.70 -8.82
C LYS A 302 -9.72 15.36 -9.96
N ALA A 303 -8.42 15.49 -9.71
CA ALA A 303 -7.38 15.16 -10.66
C ALA A 303 -7.49 13.70 -11.12
N GLN A 304 -7.50 13.48 -12.44
CA GLN A 304 -7.58 12.16 -13.06
C GLN A 304 -6.37 11.94 -13.97
N LEU A 305 -6.17 10.69 -14.39
CA LEU A 305 -5.18 10.36 -15.41
C LEU A 305 -5.39 11.24 -16.63
N LEU A 306 -4.36 11.98 -17.02
CA LEU A 306 -4.42 12.81 -18.21
C LEU A 306 -4.52 11.92 -19.46
N PRO A 307 -5.37 12.28 -20.44
CA PRO A 307 -5.33 11.65 -21.75
C PRO A 307 -3.95 11.87 -22.39
N LEU A 308 -3.51 10.93 -23.22
CA LEU A 308 -2.31 11.14 -24.03
C LEU A 308 -2.62 12.23 -25.06
N SER A 309 -1.58 12.94 -25.51
CA SER A 309 -1.75 13.87 -26.63
C SER A 309 -2.10 13.10 -27.91
N ASP A 310 -2.84 13.74 -28.82
CA ASP A 310 -3.23 13.12 -30.09
C ASP A 310 -2.01 12.71 -30.94
N GLU A 311 -0.88 13.40 -30.78
CA GLU A 311 0.42 13.08 -31.40
C GLU A 311 1.05 11.78 -30.86
N GLU A 312 0.89 11.47 -29.57
CA GLU A 312 1.38 10.23 -28.97
C GLU A 312 0.48 9.05 -29.31
N HIS A 313 -0.83 9.25 -29.39
CA HIS A 313 -1.77 8.24 -29.92
C HIS A 313 -1.44 7.82 -31.35
N ALA A 314 -0.91 8.73 -32.18
CA ALA A 314 -0.53 8.43 -33.56
C ALA A 314 0.74 7.56 -33.69
N LYS A 315 1.58 7.48 -32.65
CA LYS A 315 2.89 6.80 -32.70
C LYS A 315 2.85 5.29 -32.40
N GLY A 316 1.70 4.73 -31.99
CA GLY A 316 1.56 3.29 -31.79
C GLY A 316 0.62 2.91 -30.63
N SER A 317 0.53 1.60 -30.34
CA SER A 317 -0.28 1.13 -29.23
C SER A 317 0.32 1.56 -27.89
N VAL A 318 -0.52 1.95 -26.92
CA VAL A 318 -0.11 2.66 -25.68
C VAL A 318 0.96 1.93 -24.84
N GLY A 319 1.12 0.62 -24.99
CA GLY A 319 2.17 -0.16 -24.32
C GLY A 319 3.55 -0.09 -24.98
N GLU A 320 3.61 0.27 -26.26
CA GLU A 320 4.84 0.31 -27.09
C GLU A 320 5.55 1.67 -27.07
N LEU A 321 4.94 2.68 -26.44
CA LEU A 321 5.47 4.05 -26.33
C LEU A 321 6.29 4.27 -25.05
N GLY A 322 6.31 3.30 -24.12
CA GLY A 322 7.14 3.35 -22.92
C GLY A 322 8.60 3.03 -23.23
N VAL A 323 9.54 3.75 -22.61
CA VAL A 323 10.99 3.45 -22.70
C VAL A 323 11.31 2.04 -22.19
N LEU A 324 10.48 1.53 -21.28
CA LEU A 324 10.49 0.15 -20.81
C LEU A 324 9.08 -0.47 -21.01
N PRO A 325 8.97 -1.75 -21.39
CA PRO A 325 7.71 -2.47 -21.39
C PRO A 325 7.04 -2.33 -20.01
N GLU A 326 5.72 -2.16 -19.98
CA GLU A 326 4.88 -2.14 -18.76
C GLU A 326 4.97 -0.90 -17.86
N PHE A 327 5.83 0.08 -18.18
CA PHE A 327 5.81 1.38 -17.51
C PHE A 327 4.69 2.27 -18.04
N ARG A 328 4.12 3.10 -17.15
CA ARG A 328 2.94 3.90 -17.49
C ARG A 328 3.32 5.08 -18.38
N VAL A 329 2.79 5.10 -19.61
CA VAL A 329 2.96 6.22 -20.57
C VAL A 329 2.14 7.46 -20.18
N ARG A 330 1.01 7.28 -19.47
CA ARG A 330 0.14 8.38 -19.04
C ARG A 330 0.65 9.07 -17.77
N ILE A 331 0.81 10.39 -17.83
CA ILE A 331 1.15 11.21 -16.67
C ILE A 331 0.00 11.18 -15.66
N LEU A 332 0.28 10.65 -14.48
CA LEU A 332 -0.60 10.75 -13.33
C LEU A 332 -0.36 12.11 -12.66
N PRO A 333 -1.36 12.99 -12.51
CA PRO A 333 -1.18 14.22 -11.76
C PRO A 333 -0.83 13.92 -10.30
N VAL A 334 0.21 14.58 -9.80
CA VAL A 334 0.69 14.39 -8.43
C VAL A 334 0.88 15.75 -7.78
N LEU A 335 0.17 15.96 -6.67
CA LEU A 335 0.44 17.07 -5.75
C LEU A 335 1.56 16.62 -4.80
N GLY A 336 2.70 17.31 -4.81
CA GLY A 336 3.93 16.87 -4.12
C GLY A 336 3.78 16.61 -2.62
N THR A 337 2.80 17.26 -1.97
CA THR A 337 2.49 17.05 -0.56
C THR A 337 2.06 15.62 -0.24
N MET A 338 1.29 14.97 -1.12
CA MET A 338 0.76 13.63 -0.84
C MET A 338 1.83 12.54 -0.85
N PRO A 339 2.71 12.42 -1.87
CA PRO A 339 3.84 11.50 -1.81
C PRO A 339 4.77 11.76 -0.62
N ALA A 340 5.00 13.03 -0.27
CA ALA A 340 5.82 13.39 0.89
C ALA A 340 5.20 12.84 2.18
N ILE A 341 3.90 13.06 2.40
CA ILE A 341 3.17 12.55 3.58
C ILE A 341 3.19 11.03 3.62
N PHE A 342 2.99 10.35 2.48
CA PHE A 342 3.12 8.89 2.41
C PHE A 342 4.53 8.44 2.82
N GLY A 343 5.58 9.12 2.34
CA GLY A 343 6.97 8.82 2.70
C GLY A 343 7.26 9.02 4.18
N LEU A 344 6.72 10.10 4.77
CA LEU A 344 6.82 10.37 6.20
C LEU A 344 6.06 9.34 7.04
N CYS A 345 4.86 8.93 6.63
CA CYS A 345 4.10 7.86 7.28
C CYS A 345 4.86 6.53 7.26
N VAL A 346 5.46 6.18 6.12
CA VAL A 346 6.32 4.99 5.97
C VAL A 346 7.53 5.07 6.91
N ALA A 347 8.29 6.17 6.88
CA ALA A 347 9.46 6.34 7.74
C ALA A 347 9.09 6.26 9.23
N ASN A 348 8.01 6.94 9.63
CA ASN A 348 7.51 6.90 10.99
C ASN A 348 7.18 5.47 11.43
N HIS A 349 6.46 4.69 10.61
CA HIS A 349 6.19 3.29 10.93
C HIS A 349 7.46 2.48 11.17
N VAL A 350 8.44 2.61 10.29
CA VAL A 350 9.71 1.88 10.38
C VAL A 350 10.49 2.28 11.64
N MET A 351 10.55 3.58 11.95
CA MET A 351 11.22 4.06 13.16
C MET A 351 10.59 3.50 14.44
N LEU A 352 9.26 3.54 14.55
CA LEU A 352 8.54 3.04 15.73
C LEU A 352 8.67 1.51 15.84
N ALA A 353 8.61 0.78 14.71
CA ALA A 353 8.77 -0.67 14.68
C ALA A 353 10.19 -1.13 15.07
N ILE A 354 11.23 -0.42 14.63
CA ILE A 354 12.63 -0.75 14.95
C ILE A 354 12.98 -0.39 16.40
N SER A 355 12.58 0.80 16.85
CA SER A 355 12.82 1.25 18.23
C SER A 355 12.06 0.41 19.26
N GLY A 356 10.96 -0.24 18.85
CA GLY A 356 10.04 -0.94 19.75
C GLY A 356 9.09 0.02 20.47
N TYR A 357 8.92 1.24 19.94
CA TYR A 357 7.99 2.20 20.49
C TYR A 357 6.54 1.72 20.28
N PRO A 358 5.70 1.70 21.33
CA PRO A 358 4.34 1.21 21.24
C PRO A 358 3.51 2.09 20.30
N HIS A 359 2.94 1.48 19.28
CA HIS A 359 2.06 2.17 18.34
C HIS A 359 0.96 1.22 17.87
N GLU A 360 -0.26 1.75 17.77
CA GLU A 360 -1.41 1.06 17.21
C GLU A 360 -2.03 1.98 16.18
N TYR A 361 -2.15 1.51 14.93
CA TYR A 361 -2.88 2.26 13.92
C TYR A 361 -4.34 1.89 13.97
N LEU A 362 -5.19 2.90 13.90
CA LEU A 362 -6.62 2.69 13.69
C LEU A 362 -6.80 1.93 12.38
N SER A 363 -7.35 0.72 12.45
CA SER A 363 -7.83 0.01 11.27
C SER A 363 -8.81 0.94 10.55
N SER A 364 -8.51 1.29 9.30
CA SER A 364 -9.31 2.18 8.46
C SER A 364 -10.81 2.06 8.75
N LYS A 365 -11.35 3.15 9.34
CA LYS A 365 -12.77 3.35 9.57
C LYS A 365 -13.48 3.44 8.21
N SER A 366 -13.97 2.31 7.73
CA SER A 366 -15.23 2.25 6.97
C SER A 366 -15.92 0.93 7.32
N ARG A 367 -16.28 0.81 8.61
CA ARG A 367 -17.26 -0.16 9.08
C ARG A 367 -18.69 0.27 8.72
N ASP A 368 -18.88 1.33 7.92
CA ASP A 368 -20.20 1.83 7.52
C ASP A 368 -21.08 0.69 6.97
N LYS A 369 -20.54 -0.16 6.09
CA LYS A 369 -21.26 -1.35 5.60
C LYS A 369 -21.59 -2.37 6.68
N MET A 370 -20.73 -2.49 7.70
CA MET A 370 -21.00 -3.34 8.86
C MET A 370 -22.09 -2.72 9.73
N TYR A 371 -22.08 -1.41 9.96
CA TYR A 371 -23.12 -0.69 10.70
C TYR A 371 -24.44 -0.73 9.95
N ASP A 372 -24.46 -0.51 8.64
CA ASP A 372 -25.63 -0.69 7.77
C ASP A 372 -26.17 -2.13 7.87
N GLY A 373 -25.27 -3.11 7.87
CA GLY A 373 -25.62 -4.53 8.03
C GLY A 373 -26.19 -4.87 9.41
N ILE A 374 -25.66 -4.26 10.47
CA ILE A 374 -26.17 -4.40 11.84
C ILE A 374 -27.52 -3.69 11.97
N LEU A 375 -27.67 -2.49 11.42
CA LEU A 375 -28.91 -1.72 11.40
C LEU A 375 -30.02 -2.48 10.68
N ALA A 376 -29.73 -3.04 9.50
CA ALA A 376 -30.66 -3.89 8.77
C ALA A 376 -31.03 -5.16 9.55
N SER A 377 -30.07 -5.75 10.26
CA SER A 377 -30.32 -6.91 11.14
C SER A 377 -31.22 -6.54 12.32
N LEU A 378 -31.03 -5.37 12.92
CA LEU A 378 -31.82 -4.84 14.03
C LEU A 378 -33.26 -4.53 13.59
N GLN A 379 -33.43 -3.84 12.46
CA GLN A 379 -34.73 -3.61 11.81
C GLN A 379 -35.48 -4.92 11.58
N GLY A 380 -34.81 -5.93 11.01
CA GLY A 380 -35.41 -7.24 10.81
C GLY A 380 -35.75 -7.98 12.11
N SER A 381 -34.96 -7.79 13.18
CA SER A 381 -35.27 -8.32 14.53
C SER A 381 -36.54 -7.69 15.08
N GLU A 382 -36.67 -6.37 14.96
CA GLU A 382 -37.82 -5.64 15.47
C GLU A 382 -39.11 -6.02 14.76
N GLU A 383 -39.09 -6.16 13.43
CA GLU A 383 -40.24 -6.66 12.66
C GLU A 383 -40.67 -8.08 13.06
N ARG A 384 -39.72 -8.94 13.44
CA ARG A 384 -40.03 -10.30 13.90
C ARG A 384 -40.66 -10.31 15.29
N VAL A 385 -40.24 -9.42 16.17
CA VAL A 385 -40.85 -9.24 17.50
C VAL A 385 -42.26 -8.66 17.35
N ALA A 386 -42.43 -7.65 16.50
CA ALA A 386 -43.74 -7.06 16.17
C ALA A 386 -44.74 -8.12 15.68
N ARG A 387 -44.36 -8.95 14.71
CA ARG A 387 -45.21 -10.06 14.22
C ARG A 387 -45.60 -11.04 15.32
N HIS A 388 -44.66 -11.37 16.21
CA HIS A 388 -44.93 -12.31 17.29
C HIS A 388 -45.91 -11.75 18.32
N MET A 389 -45.85 -10.44 18.58
CA MET A 389 -46.75 -9.72 19.47
C MET A 389 -48.04 -9.23 18.77
N SER A 390 -48.39 -9.84 17.63
CA SER A 390 -49.61 -9.57 16.86
C SER A 390 -49.74 -8.15 16.28
N HIS A 391 -48.61 -7.46 16.06
CA HIS A 391 -48.56 -6.19 15.35
C HIS A 391 -48.26 -6.37 13.86
N ASP A 392 -48.76 -5.45 13.01
CA ASP A 392 -48.46 -5.43 11.57
C ASP A 392 -47.10 -4.77 11.29
N PRO A 393 -46.06 -5.54 10.89
CA PRO A 393 -44.69 -5.05 10.70
C PRO A 393 -44.51 -4.23 9.42
N ILE A 394 -45.48 -4.21 8.50
CA ILE A 394 -45.29 -3.57 7.19
C ILE A 394 -45.14 -2.06 7.40
N GLY A 395 -43.99 -1.54 6.95
CA GLY A 395 -43.64 -0.11 7.07
C GLY A 395 -43.13 0.31 8.44
N LEU A 396 -42.86 -0.63 9.36
CA LEU A 396 -42.27 -0.34 10.67
C LEU A 396 -40.89 0.30 10.51
N ARG A 397 -40.66 1.43 11.18
CA ARG A 397 -39.33 2.07 11.26
C ARG A 397 -38.79 1.96 12.68
N ILE A 398 -37.46 1.88 12.81
CA ILE A 398 -36.77 2.04 14.08
C ILE A 398 -36.13 3.44 14.16
N PRO A 399 -36.18 4.13 15.31
CA PRO A 399 -35.58 5.45 15.49
C PRO A 399 -34.07 5.32 15.85
N ILE A 400 -33.35 4.48 15.12
CA ILE A 400 -31.91 4.22 15.30
C ILE A 400 -31.24 4.41 13.93
N THR A 401 -30.18 5.20 13.88
CA THR A 401 -29.40 5.47 12.65
C THR A 401 -28.15 4.60 12.56
N ALA A 402 -27.49 4.58 11.40
CA ALA A 402 -26.21 3.88 11.23
C ALA A 402 -25.10 4.50 12.12
N GLU A 403 -25.18 5.80 12.41
CA GLU A 403 -24.27 6.49 13.33
C GLU A 403 -24.50 6.02 14.78
N ASP A 404 -25.75 5.89 15.21
CA ASP A 404 -26.10 5.36 16.53
C ASP A 404 -25.63 3.92 16.71
N VAL A 405 -25.71 3.11 15.64
CA VAL A 405 -25.14 1.76 15.62
C VAL A 405 -23.63 1.79 15.77
N GLY A 406 -22.94 2.68 15.04
CA GLY A 406 -21.51 2.87 15.17
C GLY A 406 -21.10 3.26 16.60
N TYR A 407 -21.78 4.24 17.18
CA TYR A 407 -21.59 4.67 18.57
C TYR A 407 -21.81 3.52 19.57
N THR A 408 -22.92 2.80 19.44
CA THR A 408 -23.25 1.68 20.35
C THR A 408 -22.22 0.56 20.24
N VAL A 409 -21.81 0.20 19.02
CA VAL A 409 -20.86 -0.88 18.78
C VAL A 409 -19.48 -0.53 19.32
N GLU A 410 -18.97 0.66 18.99
CA GLU A 410 -17.57 1.01 19.28
C GLU A 410 -17.38 1.63 20.66
N GLU A 411 -18.25 2.56 21.08
CA GLU A 411 -18.04 3.31 22.32
C GLU A 411 -18.62 2.57 23.52
N ILE A 412 -19.88 2.13 23.43
CA ILE A 412 -20.55 1.45 24.56
C ILE A 412 -19.97 0.04 24.76
N TYR A 413 -19.97 -0.77 23.71
CA TYR A 413 -19.62 -2.19 23.78
C TYR A 413 -18.21 -2.52 23.27
N ARG A 414 -17.41 -1.54 22.85
CA ARG A 414 -15.99 -1.70 22.51
C ARG A 414 -15.72 -2.80 21.47
N GLY A 415 -16.62 -2.90 20.50
CA GLY A 415 -16.51 -3.81 19.35
C GLY A 415 -16.64 -5.30 19.68
N ARG A 416 -17.19 -5.68 20.85
CA ARG A 416 -17.27 -7.08 21.30
C ARG A 416 -18.66 -7.44 21.83
N SER A 417 -19.08 -8.69 21.60
CA SER A 417 -20.30 -9.23 22.19
C SER A 417 -20.25 -9.17 23.72
N ALA A 418 -21.34 -8.72 24.34
CA ALA A 418 -21.51 -8.71 25.79
C ALA A 418 -21.60 -10.13 26.40
N VAL A 419 -21.93 -11.14 25.59
CA VAL A 419 -22.09 -12.54 26.03
C VAL A 419 -20.79 -13.32 25.87
N SER A 420 -20.25 -13.42 24.66
CA SER A 420 -19.05 -14.22 24.37
C SER A 420 -17.73 -13.45 24.30
N GLY A 421 -17.77 -12.11 24.22
CA GLY A 421 -16.58 -11.28 24.00
C GLY A 421 -15.99 -11.37 22.59
N LEU A 422 -16.65 -12.09 21.66
CA LEU A 422 -16.24 -12.20 20.26
C LEU A 422 -16.47 -10.88 19.50
N ALA A 423 -15.58 -10.57 18.56
CA ALA A 423 -15.65 -9.35 17.73
C ALA A 423 -16.22 -9.62 16.31
N SER A 424 -16.50 -10.88 15.98
CA SER A 424 -16.98 -11.32 14.66
C SER A 424 -18.48 -11.54 14.63
N ARG A 425 -19.11 -11.27 13.48
CA ARG A 425 -20.56 -11.47 13.24
C ARG A 425 -21.44 -10.76 14.29
N LEU A 426 -21.10 -9.53 14.63
CA LEU A 426 -21.85 -8.73 15.60
C LEU A 426 -23.25 -8.33 15.07
N ALA A 427 -24.21 -8.20 15.98
CA ALA A 427 -25.57 -7.74 15.76
C ALA A 427 -26.11 -7.08 17.04
N LEU A 428 -26.96 -6.08 16.88
CA LEU A 428 -27.69 -5.45 17.98
C LEU A 428 -29.10 -6.03 18.06
N THR A 429 -29.62 -6.15 19.28
CA THR A 429 -31.01 -6.55 19.56
C THR A 429 -31.50 -5.92 20.86
N ARG A 430 -32.81 -5.96 21.13
CA ARG A 430 -33.38 -5.54 22.41
C ARG A 430 -32.88 -6.47 23.52
N TRP A 431 -32.46 -5.91 24.65
CA TRP A 431 -32.05 -6.69 25.82
C TRP A 431 -33.22 -7.30 26.57
N ARG A 432 -34.35 -6.59 26.64
CA ARG A 432 -35.57 -7.05 27.30
C ARG A 432 -36.75 -7.06 26.33
N LYS A 433 -37.70 -7.96 26.60
CA LYS A 433 -38.98 -8.03 25.87
C LYS A 433 -39.71 -6.69 26.01
N PRO A 434 -40.15 -6.07 24.91
CA PRO A 434 -40.86 -4.80 24.97
C PRO A 434 -42.28 -4.99 25.53
N GLU A 435 -42.86 -3.90 26.06
CA GLU A 435 -44.26 -3.87 26.46
C GLU A 435 -45.20 -4.03 25.26
N THR A 436 -46.47 -4.34 25.48
CA THR A 436 -47.44 -4.61 24.41
C THR A 436 -47.64 -3.42 23.46
N ASP A 437 -47.45 -2.19 23.94
CA ASP A 437 -47.69 -0.94 23.20
C ASP A 437 -46.39 -0.26 22.72
N PHE A 438 -45.42 -1.05 22.24
CA PHE A 438 -44.11 -0.53 21.86
C PHE A 438 -44.04 0.06 20.45
N ILE A 439 -45.14 0.02 19.69
CA ILE A 439 -45.22 0.55 18.33
C ILE A 439 -46.14 1.77 18.34
N ASP A 440 -45.56 2.94 18.09
CA ASP A 440 -46.29 4.17 17.90
C ASP A 440 -46.87 4.24 16.48
N SER A 441 -48.21 4.30 16.40
CA SER A 441 -48.98 4.50 15.17
C SER A 441 -49.87 5.75 15.23
N SER A 442 -49.53 6.72 16.08
CA SER A 442 -50.31 7.96 16.28
C SER A 442 -50.40 8.82 15.01
N ILE A 443 -49.40 8.75 14.13
CA ILE A 443 -49.37 9.44 12.84
C ILE A 443 -49.87 8.50 11.74
N GLN A 444 -50.95 8.89 11.06
CA GLN A 444 -51.55 8.07 10.01
C GLN A 444 -50.53 7.74 8.91
N GLY A 445 -50.32 6.43 8.68
CA GLY A 445 -49.39 5.92 7.67
C GLY A 445 -47.93 5.82 8.13
N GLN A 446 -47.60 6.20 9.37
CA GLN A 446 -46.28 5.99 9.96
C GLN A 446 -46.38 5.02 11.15
N LYS A 447 -45.48 4.03 11.18
CA LYS A 447 -45.33 3.11 12.31
C LYS A 447 -43.89 3.19 12.78
N SER A 448 -43.67 3.58 14.02
CA SER A 448 -42.34 3.64 14.61
C SER A 448 -42.26 2.80 15.87
N SER A 449 -41.19 2.03 16.01
CA SER A 449 -40.87 1.40 17.27
C SER A 449 -40.41 2.45 18.29
N ASN A 450 -40.70 2.24 19.58
CA ASN A 450 -40.18 3.05 20.68
C ASN A 450 -38.73 2.72 21.08
N LEU A 451 -38.03 1.92 20.27
CA LEU A 451 -36.68 1.41 20.54
C LEU A 451 -35.68 2.54 20.84
N GLN A 452 -34.98 2.46 21.96
CA GLN A 452 -33.91 3.42 22.31
C GLN A 452 -32.55 2.73 22.39
N ILE A 453 -31.47 3.51 22.28
CA ILE A 453 -30.08 3.00 22.43
C ILE A 453 -29.89 2.26 23.76
N LYS A 454 -30.50 2.76 24.84
CA LYS A 454 -30.44 2.15 26.18
C LYS A 454 -31.03 0.73 26.24
N ASP A 455 -31.88 0.37 25.28
CA ASP A 455 -32.55 -0.94 25.25
C ASP A 455 -31.72 -1.97 24.47
N LEU A 456 -30.61 -1.55 23.84
CA LEU A 456 -29.82 -2.37 22.94
C LEU A 456 -28.65 -3.06 23.63
N VAL A 457 -28.42 -4.31 23.22
CA VAL A 457 -27.26 -5.12 23.60
C VAL A 457 -26.51 -5.58 22.36
N LEU A 458 -25.18 -5.55 22.42
CA LEU A 458 -24.33 -6.07 21.36
C LEU A 458 -24.01 -7.54 21.59
N MET A 459 -24.36 -8.37 20.62
CA MET A 459 -24.18 -9.83 20.65
C MET A 459 -23.64 -10.32 19.30
N THR A 460 -23.26 -11.58 19.20
CA THR A 460 -23.06 -12.22 17.89
C THR A 460 -24.41 -12.60 17.27
N LYS A 461 -24.48 -12.74 15.94
CA LYS A 461 -25.72 -13.13 15.24
C LYS A 461 -26.33 -14.44 15.77
N ASP A 462 -25.49 -15.38 16.18
CA ASP A 462 -25.96 -16.67 16.69
C ASP A 462 -26.54 -16.55 18.11
N GLU A 463 -25.94 -15.71 18.95
CA GLU A 463 -26.49 -15.33 20.26
C GLU A 463 -27.81 -14.56 20.14
N VAL A 464 -27.91 -13.61 19.20
CA VAL A 464 -29.17 -12.87 18.94
C VAL A 464 -30.31 -13.83 18.59
N MET A 465 -30.06 -14.85 17.78
CA MET A 465 -31.10 -15.85 17.46
C MET A 465 -31.59 -16.62 18.69
N GLN A 466 -30.67 -16.96 19.61
CA GLN A 466 -31.04 -17.62 20.87
C GLN A 466 -31.78 -16.66 21.81
N HIS A 467 -31.30 -15.42 21.93
CA HIS A 467 -31.91 -14.38 22.75
C HIS A 467 -33.33 -14.05 22.28
N GLU A 468 -33.52 -13.89 20.96
CA GLU A 468 -34.83 -13.63 20.36
C GLU A 468 -35.81 -14.76 20.66
N LYS A 469 -35.36 -16.02 20.62
CA LYS A 469 -36.19 -17.20 20.90
C LYS A 469 -36.57 -17.32 22.38
N LEU A 470 -35.62 -17.11 23.29
CA LEU A 470 -35.80 -17.37 24.71
C LEU A 470 -36.42 -16.18 25.46
N VAL A 471 -36.00 -14.95 25.13
CA VAL A 471 -36.36 -13.73 25.86
C VAL A 471 -37.42 -12.92 25.13
N LEU A 472 -37.19 -12.56 23.86
CA LEU A 472 -38.10 -11.64 23.15
C LEU A 472 -39.42 -12.32 22.73
N LYS A 473 -39.35 -13.57 22.27
CA LYS A 473 -40.51 -14.40 21.90
C LYS A 473 -40.89 -15.43 22.97
N GLY A 474 -40.02 -15.66 23.93
CA GLY A 474 -40.30 -16.57 25.05
C GLY A 474 -40.83 -15.83 26.26
N ASP A 475 -40.86 -16.55 27.38
CA ASP A 475 -41.32 -16.06 28.68
C ASP A 475 -40.17 -15.90 29.69
N LYS A 476 -38.92 -16.13 29.24
CA LYS A 476 -37.74 -15.97 30.10
C LYS A 476 -37.27 -14.53 30.13
N THR A 477 -36.72 -14.11 31.26
CA THR A 477 -36.00 -12.84 31.40
C THR A 477 -34.51 -13.03 31.09
N PRO A 478 -33.75 -11.97 30.80
CA PRO A 478 -32.29 -12.07 30.65
C PRO A 478 -31.60 -12.72 31.85
N GLU A 479 -32.15 -12.50 33.05
CA GLU A 479 -31.69 -13.09 34.32
C GLU A 479 -31.83 -14.62 34.35
N ASP A 480 -32.79 -15.18 33.62
CA ASP A 480 -33.01 -16.63 33.53
C ASP A 480 -32.13 -17.30 32.47
N VAL A 481 -31.46 -16.51 31.61
CA VAL A 481 -30.76 -17.00 30.41
C VAL A 481 -29.25 -16.81 30.50
N TYR A 482 -28.76 -15.73 31.12
CA TYR A 482 -27.34 -15.38 31.13
C TYR A 482 -26.74 -15.39 32.53
N ASP A 483 -25.44 -15.65 32.61
CA ASP A 483 -24.70 -15.62 33.87
C ASP A 483 -24.65 -14.20 34.48
N ALA A 484 -24.52 -14.14 35.81
CA ALA A 484 -24.42 -12.89 36.57
C ALA A 484 -23.32 -11.93 36.06
N LYS A 485 -22.25 -12.45 35.47
CA LYS A 485 -21.17 -11.64 34.87
C LYS A 485 -21.66 -10.86 33.64
N VAL A 486 -22.44 -11.49 32.77
CA VAL A 486 -22.98 -10.89 31.54
C VAL A 486 -24.02 -9.83 31.91
N ILE A 487 -24.92 -10.16 32.83
CA ILE A 487 -25.95 -9.23 33.32
C ILE A 487 -25.29 -7.97 33.89
N LYS A 488 -24.32 -8.16 34.80
CA LYS A 488 -23.58 -7.05 35.40
C LYS A 488 -22.87 -6.19 34.34
N LEU A 489 -22.24 -6.81 33.34
CA LEU A 489 -21.57 -6.08 32.26
C LEU A 489 -22.56 -5.22 31.47
N VAL A 490 -23.70 -5.79 31.05
CA VAL A 490 -24.72 -5.06 30.27
C VAL A 490 -25.29 -3.90 31.09
N GLU A 491 -25.62 -4.14 32.37
CA GLU A 491 -26.12 -3.10 33.27
C GLU A 491 -25.09 -1.99 33.52
N GLU A 492 -23.81 -2.34 33.69
CA GLU A 492 -22.72 -1.36 33.81
C GLU A 492 -22.63 -0.48 32.56
N ARG A 493 -22.73 -1.07 31.35
CA ARG A 493 -22.71 -0.32 30.08
C ARG A 493 -23.91 0.59 29.91
N MET A 494 -25.11 0.09 30.22
CA MET A 494 -26.33 0.90 30.15
C MET A 494 -26.31 2.05 31.16
N LYS A 495 -25.76 1.82 32.36
CA LYS A 495 -25.60 2.84 33.40
C LYS A 495 -24.52 3.87 33.05
N GLU A 496 -23.44 3.43 32.42
CA GLU A 496 -22.41 4.32 31.85
C GLU A 496 -23.04 5.25 30.82
N GLU A 497 -23.81 4.72 29.86
CA GLU A 497 -24.49 5.51 28.82
C GLU A 497 -25.55 6.45 29.39
N ALA A 498 -26.32 6.03 30.40
CA ALA A 498 -27.32 6.88 31.03
C ALA A 498 -26.72 8.18 31.60
N LYS A 499 -25.51 8.13 32.17
CA LYS A 499 -24.81 9.31 32.68
C LYS A 499 -24.45 10.32 31.59
N TYR A 500 -24.10 9.84 30.39
CA TYR A 500 -23.74 10.70 29.27
C TYR A 500 -24.97 11.30 28.58
N ARG A 501 -26.11 10.61 28.59
CA ARG A 501 -27.37 11.13 28.07
C ARG A 501 -27.90 12.32 28.91
N ASP A 502 -27.70 12.30 30.22
CA ASP A 502 -28.14 13.39 31.10
C ASP A 502 -27.30 14.68 30.93
N LEU A 503 -26.23 14.64 30.13
CA LEU A 503 -25.42 15.80 29.73
C LEU A 503 -25.86 16.43 28.40
N ARG A 504 -26.82 15.82 27.67
CA ARG A 504 -27.29 16.28 26.35
C ARG A 504 -28.46 17.23 26.40
#